data_AF-A0A7Z9PT28-F1
#
_entry.id   AF-A0A7Z9PT28-F1
#
_cell.length_a   1.000
_cell.length_b   1.000
_cell.length_c   1.000
_cell.angle_alpha   90.00
_cell.angle_beta   90.00
_cell.angle_gamma   90.00
#
_symmetry.space_group_name_H-M   'P 1'
#
loop_
_entity.id
_entity.type
_entity.pdbx_description
1 polymer ?
#
loop_
_entity_poly.entity_id
_entity_poly.type
_entity_poly.pdbx_seq_one_letter_code
_entity_poly.pdbx_strand_id
1 'polypeptide(L)'
;MRTKLEKLEQQLTKHASEEDAKFYSELSRRVFGKASTGFLESHDSETLAAILQGAIKLIGQKEPNEIRVRATNPRYDVDGWESPKTALEVSMRDRPFIVDSISHELKRMGLELQFLVHPIIKFQRDKDGQLKKEFDGPDSVAEVYELFLVERVPDEQLPELERRVRSVLEDVRVATDDYPALRQQVDAICKRLSHLA
;
A
#
# COMPACT_ATOMS: atom_id res chain seq x y z
N MET A 1 -18.51 -6.51 12.71
CA MET A 1 -17.37 -6.63 11.76
C MET A 1 -17.62 -7.67 10.65
N ARG A 2 -17.92 -8.94 10.98
CA ARG A 2 -18.15 -10.02 10.01
C ARG A 2 -19.17 -9.69 8.91
N THR A 3 -20.37 -9.20 9.28
CA THR A 3 -21.43 -8.82 8.33
C THR A 3 -21.07 -7.64 7.42
N LYS A 4 -20.14 -6.76 7.84
CA LYS A 4 -19.69 -5.62 7.02
C LYS A 4 -18.75 -6.09 5.90
N LEU A 5 -17.82 -6.99 6.22
CA LEU A 5 -16.93 -7.62 5.23
C LEU A 5 -17.69 -8.52 4.24
N GLU A 6 -18.75 -9.20 4.69
CA GLU A 6 -19.62 -9.98 3.79
C GLU A 6 -20.34 -9.08 2.77
N LYS A 7 -20.87 -7.92 3.21
CA LYS A 7 -21.49 -6.92 2.31
C LYS A 7 -20.48 -6.30 1.34
N LEU A 8 -19.27 -6.03 1.80
CA LEU A 8 -18.14 -5.58 0.98
C LEU A 8 -17.84 -6.59 -0.14
N GLU A 9 -17.71 -7.87 0.20
CA GLU A 9 -17.48 -8.93 -0.79
C GLU A 9 -18.61 -8.98 -1.83
N GLN A 10 -19.88 -8.87 -1.41
CA GLN A 10 -21.02 -8.81 -2.34
C GLN A 10 -20.93 -7.61 -3.30
N GLN A 11 -20.53 -6.43 -2.83
CA GLN A 11 -20.39 -5.23 -3.66
C GLN A 11 -19.26 -5.36 -4.69
N LEU A 12 -18.12 -5.93 -4.29
CA LEU A 12 -16.96 -6.11 -5.17
C LEU A 12 -17.18 -7.15 -6.27
N THR A 13 -18.02 -8.14 -6.00
CA THR A 13 -18.19 -9.32 -6.87
C THR A 13 -19.40 -9.25 -7.80
N LYS A 14 -20.33 -8.31 -7.57
CA LYS A 14 -21.62 -8.20 -8.27
C LYS A 14 -21.53 -8.22 -9.80
N HIS A 15 -20.46 -7.66 -10.36
CA HIS A 15 -20.23 -7.58 -11.81
C HIS A 15 -18.87 -8.15 -12.24
N ALA A 16 -18.18 -8.85 -11.34
CA ALA A 16 -16.86 -9.41 -11.60
C ALA A 16 -16.97 -10.81 -12.25
N SER A 17 -15.95 -11.20 -13.02
CA SER A 17 -15.77 -12.61 -13.37
C SER A 17 -15.55 -13.44 -12.10
N GLU A 18 -15.71 -14.77 -12.17
CA GLU A 18 -15.46 -15.63 -11.00
C GLU A 18 -14.02 -15.53 -10.49
N GLU A 19 -13.06 -15.42 -11.42
CA GLU A 19 -11.64 -15.22 -11.10
C GLU A 19 -11.41 -13.89 -10.37
N ASP A 20 -11.97 -12.79 -10.90
CA ASP A 20 -11.86 -11.46 -10.32
C ASP A 20 -12.54 -11.41 -8.94
N ALA A 21 -13.68 -12.08 -8.80
CA ALA A 21 -14.40 -12.15 -7.54
C ALA A 21 -13.58 -12.82 -6.43
N LYS A 22 -12.91 -13.93 -6.75
CA LYS A 22 -11.99 -14.62 -5.83
C LYS A 22 -10.80 -13.72 -5.46
N PHE A 23 -10.21 -13.07 -6.45
CA PHE A 23 -9.10 -12.15 -6.24
C PHE A 23 -9.49 -10.95 -5.34
N TYR A 24 -10.62 -10.30 -5.61
CA TYR A 24 -11.08 -9.15 -4.81
C TYR A 24 -11.45 -9.54 -3.38
N SER A 25 -12.09 -10.69 -3.17
CA SER A 25 -12.39 -11.19 -1.83
C SER A 25 -11.11 -11.41 -1.02
N GLU A 26 -10.12 -12.11 -1.60
CA GLU A 26 -8.86 -12.37 -0.92
C GLU A 26 -8.05 -11.08 -0.67
N LEU A 27 -8.00 -10.18 -1.66
CA LEU A 27 -7.35 -8.88 -1.51
C LEU A 27 -8.00 -8.07 -0.37
N SER A 28 -9.34 -8.05 -0.29
CA SER A 28 -10.05 -7.32 0.75
C SER A 28 -9.66 -7.78 2.16
N ARG A 29 -9.50 -9.10 2.35
CA ARG A 29 -9.08 -9.67 3.64
C ARG A 29 -7.66 -9.29 3.99
N ARG A 30 -6.75 -9.28 3.01
CA ARG A 30 -5.36 -8.89 3.22
C ARG A 30 -5.23 -7.41 3.55
N VAL A 31 -5.96 -6.56 2.84
CA VAL A 31 -5.94 -5.11 3.04
C VAL A 31 -6.58 -4.74 4.38
N PHE A 32 -7.82 -5.17 4.63
CA PHE A 32 -8.58 -4.75 5.79
C PHE A 32 -8.33 -5.60 7.04
N GLY A 33 -7.73 -6.78 6.91
CA GLY A 33 -7.34 -7.62 8.06
C GLY A 33 -6.23 -7.01 8.94
N LYS A 34 -5.53 -6.00 8.43
CA LYS A 34 -4.53 -5.20 9.17
C LYS A 34 -4.98 -3.78 9.48
N ALA A 35 -6.17 -3.38 9.03
CA ALA A 35 -6.71 -2.06 9.33
C ALA A 35 -7.08 -1.94 10.81
N SER A 36 -6.95 -0.74 11.37
CA SER A 36 -7.37 -0.49 12.75
C SER A 36 -8.88 -0.64 12.91
N THR A 37 -9.32 -1.06 14.11
CA THR A 37 -10.75 -1.19 14.41
C THR A 37 -11.50 0.13 14.18
N GLY A 38 -10.91 1.26 14.59
CA GLY A 38 -11.50 2.59 14.39
C GLY A 38 -11.69 2.95 12.92
N PHE A 39 -10.77 2.53 12.04
CA PHE A 39 -10.95 2.72 10.58
C PHE A 39 -12.13 1.89 10.06
N LEU A 40 -12.23 0.61 10.44
CA LEU A 40 -13.31 -0.28 9.99
C LEU A 40 -14.68 0.11 10.56
N GLU A 41 -14.73 0.73 11.73
CA GLU A 41 -15.95 1.22 12.35
C GLU A 41 -16.44 2.52 11.67
N SER A 42 -15.52 3.43 11.34
CA SER A 42 -15.81 4.73 10.75
C SER A 42 -16.22 4.69 9.27
N HIS A 43 -15.95 3.61 8.54
CA HIS A 43 -16.30 3.48 7.12
C HIS A 43 -17.30 2.35 6.91
N ASP A 44 -18.35 2.58 6.12
CA ASP A 44 -19.33 1.54 5.77
C ASP A 44 -18.80 0.58 4.68
N SER A 45 -19.57 -0.46 4.35
CA SER A 45 -19.12 -1.47 3.37
C SER A 45 -18.95 -0.88 1.97
N GLU A 46 -19.76 0.10 1.59
CA GLU A 46 -19.70 0.74 0.27
C GLU A 46 -18.41 1.56 0.13
N THR A 47 -18.09 2.33 1.15
CA THR A 47 -16.84 3.09 1.22
C THR A 47 -15.62 2.18 1.20
N LEU A 48 -15.64 1.09 1.97
CA LEU A 48 -14.55 0.11 1.95
C LEU A 48 -14.41 -0.56 0.56
N ALA A 49 -15.51 -0.77 -0.15
CA ALA A 49 -15.49 -1.32 -1.51
C ALA A 49 -14.85 -0.32 -2.48
N ALA A 50 -15.23 0.95 -2.41
CA ALA A 50 -14.68 2.02 -3.23
C ALA A 50 -13.18 2.22 -2.98
N ILE A 51 -12.74 2.23 -1.71
CA ILE A 51 -11.32 2.28 -1.33
C ILE A 51 -10.56 1.10 -1.94
N LEU A 52 -11.10 -0.11 -1.85
CA LEU A 52 -10.43 -1.29 -2.42
C LEU A 52 -10.37 -1.23 -3.95
N GLN A 53 -11.41 -0.73 -4.63
CA GLN A 53 -11.38 -0.51 -6.07
C GLN A 53 -10.30 0.51 -6.47
N GLY A 54 -10.14 1.58 -5.68
CA GLY A 54 -9.03 2.52 -5.80
C GLY A 54 -7.66 1.85 -5.67
N ALA A 55 -7.51 0.98 -4.67
CA ALA A 55 -6.30 0.19 -4.43
C ALA A 55 -5.97 -0.73 -5.61
N ILE A 56 -6.96 -1.47 -6.13
CA ILE A 56 -6.81 -2.39 -7.26
C ILE A 56 -6.28 -1.64 -8.49
N LYS A 57 -6.85 -0.45 -8.79
CA LYS A 57 -6.38 0.39 -9.90
C LYS A 57 -4.93 0.83 -9.70
N LEU A 58 -4.57 1.28 -8.49
CA LEU A 58 -3.23 1.75 -8.15
C LEU A 58 -2.17 0.64 -8.30
N ILE A 59 -2.46 -0.55 -7.74
CA ILE A 59 -1.58 -1.73 -7.74
C ILE A 59 -1.43 -2.29 -9.16
N GLY A 60 -2.54 -2.35 -9.92
CA GLY A 60 -2.59 -2.97 -11.24
C GLY A 60 -1.89 -2.17 -12.33
N GLN A 61 -1.96 -0.84 -12.31
CA GLN A 61 -1.42 0.02 -13.39
C GLN A 61 0.08 0.33 -13.25
N LYS A 62 0.77 -0.27 -12.29
CA LYS A 62 2.13 0.11 -11.86
C LYS A 62 3.19 -0.64 -12.66
N GLU A 63 4.21 0.05 -13.13
CA GLU A 63 5.36 -0.57 -13.79
C GLU A 63 6.19 -1.42 -12.80
N PRO A 64 6.93 -2.42 -13.29
CA PRO A 64 7.87 -3.17 -12.46
C PRO A 64 8.82 -2.23 -11.70
N ASN A 65 8.94 -2.42 -10.38
CA ASN A 65 9.77 -1.62 -9.47
C ASN A 65 9.43 -0.12 -9.36
N GLU A 66 8.35 0.36 -9.96
CA GLU A 66 7.88 1.74 -9.76
C GLU A 66 7.44 1.95 -8.30
N ILE A 67 7.76 3.13 -7.78
CA ILE A 67 7.19 3.69 -6.54
C ILE A 67 6.00 4.54 -6.96
N ARG A 68 4.78 4.10 -6.63
CA ARG A 68 3.57 4.84 -6.94
C ARG A 68 3.06 5.55 -5.71
N VAL A 69 2.80 6.84 -5.85
CA VAL A 69 2.21 7.70 -4.83
C VAL A 69 1.06 8.44 -5.48
N ARG A 70 -0.11 8.45 -4.83
CA ARG A 70 -1.30 9.16 -5.25
C ARG A 70 -1.92 9.88 -4.04
N ALA A 71 -2.15 11.17 -4.14
CA ALA A 71 -2.87 11.96 -3.14
C ALA A 71 -4.19 12.46 -3.74
N THR A 72 -5.29 12.20 -3.07
CA THR A 72 -6.62 12.65 -3.50
C THR A 72 -7.41 13.22 -2.34
N ASN A 73 -8.31 14.14 -2.65
CA ASN A 73 -9.42 14.50 -1.79
C ASN A 73 -10.65 13.72 -2.29
N PRO A 74 -10.99 12.57 -1.69
CA PRO A 74 -11.98 11.66 -2.25
C PRO A 74 -13.33 12.33 -2.44
N ARG A 75 -13.93 12.16 -3.62
CA ARG A 75 -15.29 12.62 -3.92
C ARG A 75 -16.13 11.45 -4.42
N TYR A 76 -17.40 11.40 -3.99
CA TYR A 76 -18.28 10.28 -4.30
C TYR A 76 -18.47 10.08 -5.82
N ASP A 77 -18.54 11.17 -6.59
CA ASP A 77 -18.75 11.15 -8.05
C ASP A 77 -17.53 10.64 -8.85
N VAL A 78 -16.33 10.70 -8.28
CA VAL A 78 -15.07 10.29 -8.94
C VAL A 78 -14.53 8.99 -8.36
N ASP A 79 -14.48 8.90 -7.03
CA ASP A 79 -13.81 7.83 -6.29
C ASP A 79 -14.79 6.78 -5.76
N GLY A 80 -16.10 7.07 -5.74
CA GLY A 80 -17.13 6.21 -5.15
C GLY A 80 -17.21 6.30 -3.63
N TRP A 81 -16.44 7.20 -3.02
CA TRP A 81 -16.50 7.53 -1.59
C TRP A 81 -16.05 8.97 -1.37
N GLU A 82 -16.42 9.53 -0.22
CA GLU A 82 -16.03 10.88 0.17
C GLU A 82 -15.38 10.89 1.54
N SER A 83 -14.49 11.85 1.77
CA SER A 83 -13.85 12.05 3.06
C SER A 83 -13.52 13.52 3.30
N PRO A 84 -13.68 14.03 4.54
CA PRO A 84 -13.17 15.34 4.91
C PRO A 84 -11.64 15.38 5.02
N LYS A 85 -10.95 14.25 4.83
CA LYS A 85 -9.50 14.09 4.89
C LYS A 85 -8.90 13.88 3.49
N THR A 86 -7.60 14.07 3.37
CA THR A 86 -6.85 13.70 2.17
C THR A 86 -6.42 12.24 2.28
N ALA A 87 -6.65 11.47 1.22
CA ALA A 87 -6.19 10.10 1.08
C ALA A 87 -4.86 10.10 0.33
N LEU A 88 -3.80 9.63 0.99
CA LEU A 88 -2.50 9.38 0.38
C LEU A 88 -2.32 7.88 0.26
N GLU A 89 -2.25 7.39 -0.97
CA GLU A 89 -2.04 5.99 -1.30
C GLU A 89 -0.62 5.75 -1.85
N VAL A 90 0.03 4.70 -1.39
CA VAL A 90 1.37 4.29 -1.82
C VAL A 90 1.35 2.83 -2.26
N SER A 91 2.02 2.53 -3.38
CA SER A 91 2.29 1.16 -3.78
C SER A 91 3.71 1.02 -4.32
N MET A 92 4.49 0.13 -3.71
CA MET A 92 5.87 -0.12 -4.10
C MET A 92 6.33 -1.50 -3.62
N ARG A 93 7.51 -1.95 -4.04
CA ARG A 93 8.13 -3.15 -3.49
C ARG A 93 8.44 -2.94 -2.00
N ASP A 94 8.09 -3.94 -1.20
CA ASP A 94 8.28 -3.94 0.26
C ASP A 94 9.76 -3.81 0.63
N ARG A 95 10.02 -3.02 1.68
CA ARG A 95 11.34 -2.75 2.23
C ARG A 95 11.22 -2.07 3.62
N PRO A 96 12.27 -2.10 4.45
CA PRO A 96 12.28 -1.41 5.74
C PRO A 96 12.01 0.10 5.61
N PHE A 97 11.48 0.70 6.68
CA PHE A 97 11.32 2.15 6.90
C PHE A 97 10.29 2.89 6.04
N ILE A 98 9.47 2.21 5.22
CA ILE A 98 8.42 2.87 4.41
C ILE A 98 7.48 3.71 5.30
N VAL A 99 6.75 3.04 6.20
CA VAL A 99 5.74 3.69 7.06
C VAL A 99 6.33 4.82 7.90
N ASP A 100 7.48 4.57 8.55
CA ASP A 100 8.11 5.55 9.44
C ASP A 100 8.57 6.79 8.67
N SER A 101 9.14 6.61 7.48
CA SER A 101 9.65 7.72 6.66
C SER A 101 8.50 8.59 6.12
N ILE A 102 7.42 7.96 5.65
CA ILE A 102 6.22 8.69 5.21
C ILE A 102 5.60 9.43 6.40
N SER A 103 5.41 8.75 7.53
CA SER A 103 4.83 9.36 8.73
C SER A 103 5.64 10.55 9.23
N HIS A 104 6.97 10.48 9.14
CA HIS A 104 7.86 11.58 9.48
C HIS A 104 7.71 12.76 8.51
N GLU A 105 7.67 12.52 7.21
CA GLU A 105 7.49 13.58 6.21
C GLU A 105 6.13 14.27 6.34
N LEU A 106 5.06 13.49 6.54
CA LEU A 106 3.71 14.04 6.81
C LEU A 106 3.73 14.96 8.03
N LYS A 107 4.37 14.53 9.12
CA LYS A 107 4.53 15.35 10.33
C LYS A 107 5.37 16.60 10.08
N ARG A 108 6.43 16.53 9.27
CA ARG A 108 7.24 17.71 8.89
C ARG A 108 6.44 18.73 8.09
N MET A 109 5.47 18.26 7.30
CA MET A 109 4.51 19.10 6.59
C MET A 109 3.40 19.65 7.50
N GLY A 110 3.38 19.28 8.78
CA GLY A 110 2.34 19.67 9.73
C GLY A 110 1.03 18.89 9.57
N LEU A 111 1.00 17.81 8.80
CA LEU A 111 -0.20 17.02 8.55
C LEU A 111 -0.38 15.96 9.64
N GLU A 112 -1.52 15.99 10.31
CA GLU A 112 -1.89 14.95 11.28
C GLU A 112 -2.39 13.68 10.56
N LEU A 113 -1.86 12.52 10.94
CA LEU A 113 -2.29 11.20 10.47
C LEU A 113 -3.46 10.69 11.32
N GLN A 114 -4.63 10.49 10.72
CA GLN A 114 -5.81 9.96 11.41
C GLN A 114 -5.89 8.43 11.32
N PHE A 115 -5.70 7.87 10.13
CA PHE A 115 -5.76 6.43 9.91
C PHE A 115 -4.65 5.96 8.99
N LEU A 116 -4.16 4.75 9.24
CA LEU A 116 -3.20 4.04 8.42
C LEU A 116 -3.68 2.63 8.16
N VAL A 117 -3.68 2.23 6.89
CA VAL A 117 -3.84 0.85 6.44
C VAL A 117 -2.59 0.50 5.66
N HIS A 118 -1.80 -0.49 6.10
CA HIS A 118 -0.47 -0.77 5.54
C HIS A 118 -0.18 -2.28 5.34
N PRO A 119 -1.03 -3.01 4.59
CA PRO A 119 -0.77 -4.41 4.26
C PRO A 119 0.50 -4.61 3.42
N ILE A 120 1.27 -5.64 3.76
CA ILE A 120 2.28 -6.23 2.88
C ILE A 120 1.64 -7.43 2.18
N ILE A 121 1.68 -7.43 0.85
CA ILE A 121 1.03 -8.43 0.02
C ILE A 121 2.03 -8.98 -0.98
N LYS A 122 2.10 -10.32 -1.09
CA LYS A 122 2.93 -10.99 -2.10
C LYS A 122 2.11 -11.18 -3.38
N PHE A 123 2.47 -10.43 -4.41
CA PHE A 123 1.84 -10.49 -5.72
C PHE A 123 2.71 -11.23 -6.73
N GLN A 124 2.06 -11.94 -7.65
CA GLN A 124 2.71 -12.41 -8.86
C GLN A 124 2.46 -11.45 -10.02
N ARG A 125 3.51 -11.17 -10.79
CA ARG A 125 3.42 -10.42 -12.04
C ARG A 125 3.95 -11.27 -13.19
N ASP A 126 3.45 -11.04 -14.40
CA ASP A 126 4.01 -11.64 -15.61
C ASP A 126 5.27 -10.90 -16.08
N LYS A 127 5.82 -11.35 -17.21
CA LYS A 127 7.06 -10.79 -17.77
C LYS A 127 6.89 -9.34 -18.23
N ASP A 128 5.66 -8.92 -18.51
CA ASP A 128 5.30 -7.58 -18.93
C ASP A 128 4.88 -6.70 -17.73
N GLY A 129 5.02 -7.22 -16.50
CA GLY A 129 4.71 -6.50 -15.26
C GLY A 129 3.24 -6.54 -14.84
N GLN A 130 2.38 -7.25 -15.60
CA GLN A 130 0.95 -7.31 -15.32
C GLN A 130 0.65 -8.22 -14.15
N LEU A 131 -0.30 -7.80 -13.31
CA LEU A 131 -0.69 -8.52 -12.11
C LEU A 131 -1.44 -9.82 -12.46
N LYS A 132 -0.92 -10.98 -12.04
CA LYS A 132 -1.50 -12.30 -12.33
C LYS A 132 -2.71 -12.68 -11.46
N LYS A 133 -3.31 -11.75 -10.71
CA LYS A 133 -4.45 -11.98 -9.80
C LYS A 133 -4.28 -13.21 -8.86
N GLU A 134 -3.04 -13.56 -8.56
CA GLU A 134 -2.64 -14.66 -7.69
C GLU A 134 -1.76 -14.15 -6.55
N PHE A 135 -1.81 -14.83 -5.40
CA PHE A 135 -1.04 -14.51 -4.20
C PHE A 135 -0.10 -15.66 -3.83
N ASP A 136 1.01 -15.33 -3.16
CA ASP A 136 1.91 -16.28 -2.48
C ASP A 136 2.48 -17.44 -3.33
N GLY A 137 2.51 -17.33 -4.66
CA GLY A 137 3.20 -18.29 -5.52
C GLY A 137 4.74 -18.14 -5.51
N PRO A 138 5.47 -19.10 -6.12
CA PRO A 138 6.94 -19.22 -6.03
C PRO A 138 7.72 -17.96 -6.42
N ASP A 139 7.24 -17.21 -7.41
CA ASP A 139 7.87 -16.00 -7.93
C ASP A 139 7.21 -14.70 -7.41
N SER A 140 6.42 -14.79 -6.33
CA SER A 140 5.74 -13.62 -5.80
C SER A 140 6.71 -12.63 -5.17
N VAL A 141 6.50 -11.35 -5.44
CA VAL A 141 7.25 -10.25 -4.85
C VAL A 141 6.39 -9.60 -3.77
N ALA A 142 6.98 -9.37 -2.61
CA ALA A 142 6.34 -8.58 -1.56
C ALA A 142 6.25 -7.12 -2.00
N GLU A 143 5.03 -6.60 -2.06
CA GLU A 143 4.72 -5.19 -2.31
C GLU A 143 3.87 -4.66 -1.15
N VAL A 144 4.02 -3.37 -0.87
CA VAL A 144 3.12 -2.65 0.03
C VAL A 144 1.99 -2.02 -0.77
N TYR A 145 0.80 -1.99 -0.16
CA TYR A 145 -0.21 -0.98 -0.44
C TYR A 145 -0.47 -0.26 0.86
N GLU A 146 -0.31 1.06 0.87
CA GLU A 146 -0.54 1.86 2.06
C GLU A 146 -1.58 2.94 1.76
N LEU A 147 -2.51 3.15 2.68
CA LEU A 147 -3.46 4.25 2.68
C LEU A 147 -3.29 5.03 3.97
N PHE A 148 -2.91 6.28 3.84
CA PHE A 148 -2.86 7.26 4.91
C PHE A 148 -4.04 8.22 4.76
N LEU A 149 -4.88 8.35 5.78
CA LEU A 149 -5.87 9.42 5.88
C LEU A 149 -5.30 10.52 6.76
N VAL A 150 -4.97 11.65 6.14
CA VAL A 150 -4.31 12.78 6.78
C VAL A 150 -5.19 14.02 6.77
N GLU A 151 -4.81 15.03 7.54
CA GLU A 151 -5.41 16.37 7.47
C GLU A 151 -5.61 16.85 6.02
N ARG A 152 -6.73 17.54 5.78
CA ARG A 152 -7.13 17.98 4.45
C ARG A 152 -6.07 18.93 3.87
N VAL A 153 -5.53 18.53 2.72
CA VAL A 153 -4.62 19.33 1.91
C VAL A 153 -5.41 19.97 0.76
N PRO A 154 -5.21 21.26 0.45
CA PRO A 154 -5.82 21.90 -0.73
C PRO A 154 -5.46 21.18 -2.03
N ASP A 155 -6.38 21.13 -3.00
CA ASP A 155 -6.20 20.38 -4.25
C ASP A 155 -4.93 20.81 -5.00
N GLU A 156 -4.61 22.10 -4.98
CA GLU A 156 -3.42 22.67 -5.60
C GLU A 156 -2.09 22.25 -4.95
N GLN A 157 -2.14 21.72 -3.72
CA GLN A 157 -0.96 21.25 -2.97
C GLN A 157 -0.80 19.72 -3.01
N LEU A 158 -1.80 18.96 -3.50
CA LEU A 158 -1.71 17.51 -3.63
C LEU A 158 -0.50 17.04 -4.46
N PRO A 159 -0.15 17.68 -5.61
CA PRO A 159 1.03 17.28 -6.37
C PRO A 159 2.35 17.44 -5.60
N GLU A 160 2.44 18.47 -4.73
CA GLU A 160 3.62 18.68 -3.89
C GLU A 160 3.71 17.62 -2.78
N LEU A 161 2.58 17.23 -2.19
CA LEU A 161 2.52 16.10 -1.23
C LEU A 161 3.01 14.81 -1.89
N GLU A 162 2.48 14.47 -3.08
CA GLU A 162 2.93 13.29 -3.82
C GLU A 162 4.42 13.31 -4.12
N ARG A 163 4.94 14.46 -4.58
CA ARG A 163 6.35 14.64 -4.92
C ARG A 163 7.26 14.46 -3.70
N ARG A 164 6.89 15.03 -2.55
CA ARG A 164 7.67 14.91 -1.31
C ARG A 164 7.71 13.48 -0.79
N VAL A 165 6.54 12.83 -0.72
CA VAL A 165 6.44 11.44 -0.29
C VAL A 165 7.23 10.53 -1.23
N ARG A 166 7.13 10.73 -2.54
CA ARG A 166 7.91 9.97 -3.53
C ARG A 166 9.41 10.16 -3.34
N SER A 167 9.88 11.40 -3.14
CA SER A 167 11.29 11.69 -2.90
C SER A 167 11.83 10.95 -1.67
N VAL A 168 11.08 10.95 -0.57
CA VAL A 168 11.46 10.23 0.65
C VAL A 168 11.50 8.72 0.41
N LEU A 169 10.56 8.17 -0.35
CA LEU A 169 10.54 6.75 -0.70
C LEU A 169 11.68 6.35 -1.65
N GLU A 170 12.14 7.27 -2.50
CA GLU A 170 13.34 7.08 -3.32
C GLU A 170 14.59 7.01 -2.46
N ASP A 171 14.71 7.87 -1.43
CA ASP A 171 15.80 7.80 -0.46
C ASP A 171 15.78 6.48 0.33
N VAL A 172 14.60 6.06 0.79
CA VAL A 172 14.40 4.75 1.44
C VAL A 172 14.84 3.62 0.51
N ARG A 173 14.51 3.73 -0.79
CA ARG A 173 14.93 2.72 -1.77
C ARG A 173 16.45 2.63 -1.85
N VAL A 174 17.11 3.76 -2.08
CA VAL A 174 18.58 3.82 -2.19
C VAL A 174 19.25 3.30 -0.91
N ALA A 175 18.73 3.65 0.27
CA ALA A 175 19.29 3.25 1.55
C ALA A 175 19.10 1.76 1.90
N THR A 176 18.24 1.05 1.16
CA THR A 176 17.89 -0.35 1.47
C THR A 176 18.27 -1.34 0.37
N ASP A 177 18.58 -0.86 -0.84
CA ASP A 177 18.86 -1.72 -2.01
C ASP A 177 20.13 -2.59 -1.83
N ASP A 178 21.16 -2.09 -1.13
CA ASP A 178 22.43 -2.80 -0.90
C ASP A 178 22.47 -3.57 0.44
N TYR A 179 21.42 -3.47 1.26
CA TYR A 179 21.38 -4.07 2.60
C TYR A 179 21.67 -5.59 2.61
N PRO A 180 21.12 -6.42 1.69
CA PRO A 180 21.47 -7.84 1.66
C PRO A 180 22.95 -8.09 1.36
N ALA A 181 23.55 -7.31 0.47
CA ALA A 181 24.96 -7.42 0.12
C ALA A 181 25.86 -6.99 1.28
N LEU A 182 25.51 -5.90 1.97
CA LEU A 182 26.19 -5.48 3.20
C LEU A 182 26.13 -6.55 4.28
N ARG A 183 24.95 -7.14 4.52
CA ARG A 183 24.79 -8.21 5.50
C ARG A 183 25.66 -9.43 5.18
N GLN A 184 25.75 -9.80 3.90
CA GLN A 184 26.60 -10.90 3.47
C GLN A 184 28.09 -10.62 3.75
N GLN A 185 28.55 -9.38 3.55
CA GLN A 185 29.92 -8.98 3.88
C GLN A 185 30.18 -9.04 5.40
N VAL A 186 29.24 -8.56 6.21
CA VAL A 186 29.34 -8.66 7.68
C VAL A 186 29.40 -10.12 8.12
N ASP A 187 28.52 -10.97 7.59
CA ASP A 187 28.51 -12.41 7.91
C ASP A 187 29.83 -13.09 7.51
N ALA A 188 30.42 -12.70 6.36
CA ALA A 188 31.72 -13.20 5.93
C ALA A 188 32.85 -12.78 6.88
N ILE A 189 32.84 -11.53 7.36
CA ILE A 189 33.79 -11.02 8.35
C ILE A 189 33.64 -11.78 9.68
N CYS A 190 32.41 -11.96 10.16
CA CYS A 190 32.12 -12.70 11.39
C CYS A 190 32.66 -14.12 11.33
N LYS A 191 32.42 -14.84 10.21
CA LYS A 191 32.98 -16.19 9.99
C LYS A 191 34.51 -16.20 10.03
N ARG A 192 35.16 -15.22 9.38
CA ARG A 192 36.62 -15.12 9.38
C ARG A 192 37.17 -14.89 10.79
N LEU A 193 36.52 -14.04 11.58
CA LEU A 193 36.94 -13.77 12.96
C LEU A 193 36.72 -14.98 13.88
N SER A 194 35.64 -15.75 13.69
CA SER A 194 35.40 -16.96 14.49
C SER A 194 36.41 -18.08 14.25
N HIS A 195 37.11 -18.08 13.12
CA HIS A 195 38.21 -19.03 12.85
C HIS A 195 39.55 -18.59 13.44
N LEU A 196 39.65 -17.36 13.96
CA LEU A 196 40.87 -16.80 14.57
C LEU A 196 40.82 -16.80 16.10
N ALA A 197 39.68 -17.15 16.71
CA ALA A 197 39.48 -17.32 18.14
C ALA A 197 39.52 -18.80 18.51
#